data_AF-A0A6S6WM09-F1
#
_entry.id   AF-A0A6S6WM09-F1
#
_cell.length_a   1.000
_cell.length_b   1.000
_cell.length_c   1.000
_cell.angle_alpha   90.00
_cell.angle_beta   90.00
_cell.angle_gamma   90.00
#
_symmetry.space_group_name_H-M   'P 1'
#
loop_
_entity.id
_entity.type
_entity.pdbx_description
1 polymer ?
#
loop_
_entity_poly.entity_id
_entity_poly.type
_entity_poly.pdbx_seq_one_letter_code
_entity_poly.pdbx_strand_id
1 'polypeptide(L)'
;MLILDGHGSHPLDVVLFSPLAAAYSKELEDLLHRSQGLLNVQKSDFIRLFWTAYTSSFTVDNILSSFPATGVHPREPDVVLKRFKTPPPPPQRDTNSDFGEEIDSNSWRQVVGLFDVAVPDKSKVEAKQLKQLLHNYQIHNQLYRREIDELRNEITTKNSKKKEQKELKAAAAAHKKQITAEAKQLCEVARIARQKEREARAAQLAAARAQKEQDRVAATTKKSHDKQNTPKRKALSSQNPPTAERRRGAGAQSGDGIEPPPAKPLTKITTRGRIVKLPKKYDSPHLHQTSFKQIPLRRRVPKPLILRIHLMKFLFKRPPKVFN
;
A
#
# COMPACT_ATOMS: atom_id res chain seq x y z
N MET A 1 -52.68 44.09 20.70
CA MET A 1 -51.64 43.13 21.15
C MET A 1 -51.99 41.77 20.55
N LEU A 2 -51.51 41.50 19.35
CA LEU A 2 -51.74 40.21 18.69
C LEU A 2 -50.66 39.25 19.18
N ILE A 3 -51.05 38.30 20.00
CA ILE A 3 -50.22 37.13 20.35
C ILE A 3 -50.24 36.26 19.10
N LEU A 4 -49.29 36.50 18.19
CA LEU A 4 -48.94 35.54 17.15
C LEU A 4 -48.39 34.31 17.89
N ASP A 5 -48.98 33.15 17.66
CA ASP A 5 -48.59 31.87 18.25
C ASP A 5 -47.06 31.75 18.31
N GLY A 6 -46.54 31.41 19.50
CA GLY A 6 -45.11 31.47 19.88
C GLY A 6 -44.16 30.52 19.15
N HIS A 7 -44.46 30.16 17.90
CA HIS A 7 -43.64 29.31 17.04
C HIS A 7 -43.28 29.98 15.70
N GLY A 8 -44.02 31.01 15.26
CA GLY A 8 -43.79 31.64 13.95
C GLY A 8 -42.77 32.79 13.94
N SER A 9 -42.36 33.26 15.11
CA SER A 9 -41.56 34.49 15.28
C SER A 9 -40.24 34.24 16.01
N HIS A 10 -39.92 32.99 16.33
CA HIS A 10 -38.66 32.66 16.99
C HIS A 10 -37.49 32.74 15.99
N PRO A 11 -36.39 33.44 16.33
CA PRO A 11 -35.22 33.56 15.45
C PRO A 11 -34.66 32.21 15.00
N LEU A 12 -34.80 31.19 15.85
CA LEU A 12 -34.40 29.82 15.54
C LEU A 12 -35.25 29.20 14.42
N ASP A 13 -36.58 29.31 14.50
CA ASP A 13 -37.51 28.73 13.52
C ASP A 13 -37.40 29.40 12.15
N VAL A 14 -37.16 30.71 12.13
CA VAL A 14 -37.21 31.50 10.91
C VAL A 14 -35.93 31.39 10.06
N VAL A 15 -34.78 31.22 10.69
CA VAL A 15 -33.48 31.30 9.99
C VAL A 15 -32.56 30.12 10.25
N LEU A 16 -32.60 29.47 11.42
CA LEU A 16 -31.61 28.44 11.79
C LEU A 16 -32.05 27.01 11.44
N PHE A 17 -33.33 26.68 11.62
CA PHE A 17 -33.78 25.30 11.34
C PHE A 17 -33.86 24.96 9.86
N SER A 18 -34.05 25.93 8.97
CA SER A 18 -34.06 25.67 7.53
C SER A 18 -32.67 25.26 7.00
N PRO A 19 -31.58 26.00 7.28
CA PRO A 19 -30.21 25.57 6.98
C PRO A 19 -29.82 24.27 7.68
N LEU A 20 -30.24 24.06 8.93
CA LEU A 20 -30.01 22.79 9.63
C LEU A 20 -30.67 21.61 8.90
N ALA A 21 -31.93 21.76 8.50
CA ALA A 21 -32.65 20.73 7.76
C ALA A 21 -31.95 20.42 6.42
N ALA A 22 -31.56 21.46 5.68
CA ALA A 22 -30.82 21.29 4.42
C ALA A 22 -29.47 20.59 4.62
N ALA A 23 -28.69 20.99 5.62
CA ALA A 23 -27.41 20.36 5.95
C ALA A 23 -27.60 18.90 6.39
N TYR A 24 -28.62 18.60 7.19
CA TYR A 24 -28.95 17.24 7.62
C TYR A 24 -29.37 16.35 6.45
N SER A 25 -30.23 16.87 5.55
CA SER A 25 -30.59 16.17 4.31
C SER A 25 -29.37 15.84 3.47
N LYS A 26 -28.43 16.78 3.35
CA LYS A 26 -27.16 16.57 2.64
C LYS A 26 -26.32 15.47 3.30
N GLU A 27 -26.14 15.49 4.62
CA GLU A 27 -25.40 14.45 5.34
C GLU A 27 -26.06 13.06 5.18
N LEU A 28 -27.39 13.02 5.11
CA LEU A 28 -28.16 11.79 4.87
C LEU A 28 -27.96 11.26 3.45
N GLU A 29 -28.00 12.14 2.45
CA GLU A 29 -27.71 11.81 1.05
C GLU A 29 -26.29 11.29 0.90
N ASP A 30 -25.30 11.95 1.50
CA ASP A 30 -23.91 11.51 1.53
C ASP A 30 -23.76 10.11 2.16
N LEU A 31 -24.45 9.85 3.27
CA LEU A 31 -24.46 8.53 3.90
C LEU A 31 -25.08 7.48 2.98
N LEU A 32 -26.18 7.82 2.31
CA LEU A 32 -26.86 6.95 1.36
C LEU A 32 -25.97 6.65 0.15
N HIS A 33 -25.27 7.66 -0.37
CA HIS A 33 -24.30 7.53 -1.46
C HIS A 33 -23.12 6.65 -1.07
N ARG A 34 -22.53 6.85 0.11
CA ARG A 34 -21.40 6.02 0.60
C ARG A 34 -21.80 4.57 0.86
N SER A 35 -23.05 4.35 1.27
CA SER A 35 -23.58 3.02 1.58
C SER A 35 -24.29 2.34 0.41
N GLN A 36 -24.36 3.00 -0.75
CA GLN A 36 -25.12 2.55 -1.94
C GLN A 36 -26.61 2.24 -1.63
N GLY A 37 -27.16 2.83 -0.58
CA GLY A 37 -28.49 2.50 -0.08
C GLY A 37 -28.65 1.09 0.48
N LEU A 38 -27.54 0.36 0.70
CA LEU A 38 -27.53 -1.00 1.24
C LEU A 38 -27.60 -1.02 2.76
N LEU A 39 -27.15 0.05 3.41
CA LEU A 39 -27.25 0.20 4.87
C LEU A 39 -28.53 0.94 5.22
N ASN A 40 -29.33 0.34 6.10
CA ASN A 40 -30.50 1.00 6.67
C ASN A 40 -30.05 2.02 7.71
N VAL A 41 -30.47 3.28 7.54
CA VAL A 41 -30.15 4.37 8.48
C VAL A 41 -30.70 4.03 9.86
N GLN A 42 -29.82 3.85 10.83
CA GLN A 42 -30.21 3.51 12.19
C GLN A 42 -30.39 4.77 13.04
N LYS A 43 -31.17 4.66 14.13
CA LYS A 43 -31.27 5.74 15.13
C LYS A 43 -29.91 6.12 15.71
N SER A 44 -28.95 5.20 15.77
CA SER A 44 -27.57 5.48 16.19
C SER A 44 -26.82 6.42 15.26
N ASP A 45 -27.18 6.49 13.97
CA ASP A 45 -26.54 7.39 13.01
C ASP A 45 -27.03 8.83 13.16
N PHE A 46 -28.20 9.02 13.79
CA PHE A 46 -28.81 10.33 14.00
C PHE A 46 -27.84 11.31 14.65
N ILE A 47 -27.24 10.96 15.79
CA ILE A 47 -26.37 11.90 16.53
C ILE A 47 -25.15 12.28 15.70
N ARG A 48 -24.58 11.35 14.93
CA ARG A 48 -23.42 11.63 14.07
C ARG A 48 -23.80 12.60 12.96
N LEU A 49 -24.87 12.32 12.23
CA LEU A 49 -25.35 13.16 11.13
C LEU A 49 -25.83 14.54 11.63
N PHE A 50 -26.57 14.53 12.74
CA PHE A 50 -27.07 15.73 13.38
C PHE A 50 -25.95 16.63 13.85
N TRP A 51 -24.91 16.10 14.50
CA TRP A 51 -23.79 16.91 14.98
C TRP A 51 -23.01 17.58 13.84
N THR A 52 -22.77 16.85 12.74
CA THR A 52 -22.12 17.40 11.54
C THR A 52 -22.98 18.50 10.92
N ALA A 53 -24.29 18.26 10.76
CA ALA A 53 -25.22 19.26 10.23
C ALA A 53 -25.35 20.48 11.16
N TYR A 54 -25.38 20.26 12.47
CA TYR A 54 -25.50 21.30 13.50
C TYR A 54 -24.29 22.24 13.46
N THR A 55 -23.06 21.69 13.50
CA THR A 55 -21.84 22.50 13.45
C THR A 55 -21.67 23.26 12.14
N SER A 56 -22.20 22.73 11.03
CA SER A 56 -22.20 23.38 9.71
C SER A 56 -23.25 24.51 9.60
N SER A 57 -24.41 24.36 10.24
CA SER A 57 -25.54 25.30 10.10
C SER A 57 -25.62 26.35 11.21
N PHE A 58 -25.21 26.04 12.44
CA PHE A 58 -25.17 26.98 13.57
C PHE A 58 -23.87 27.78 13.58
N THR A 59 -23.65 28.53 12.51
CA THR A 59 -22.54 29.49 12.41
C THR A 59 -22.90 30.80 13.09
N VAL A 60 -21.89 31.56 13.52
CA VAL A 60 -22.08 32.88 14.14
C VAL A 60 -22.88 33.81 13.21
N ASP A 61 -22.59 33.78 11.91
CA ASP A 61 -23.29 34.60 10.91
C ASP A 61 -24.77 34.23 10.77
N ASN A 62 -25.11 32.94 10.79
CA ASN A 62 -26.50 32.46 10.74
C ASN A 62 -27.27 32.82 12.03
N ILE A 63 -26.59 32.77 13.18
CA ILE A 63 -27.17 33.19 14.45
C ILE A 63 -27.40 34.71 14.45
N LEU A 64 -26.42 35.51 14.02
CA LEU A 64 -26.54 36.97 13.99
C LEU A 64 -27.60 37.45 12.99
N SER A 65 -27.71 36.81 11.82
CA SER A 65 -28.74 37.14 10.83
C SER A 65 -30.16 36.75 11.25
N SER A 66 -30.32 35.85 12.23
CA SER A 66 -31.64 35.44 12.74
C SER A 66 -32.38 36.56 13.52
N PHE A 67 -31.65 37.43 14.20
CA PHE A 67 -32.20 38.53 15.00
C PHE A 67 -32.82 39.68 14.16
N PRO A 68 -32.16 40.22 13.11
CA PRO A 68 -32.78 41.23 12.26
C PRO A 68 -33.91 40.62 11.43
N ALA A 69 -33.78 39.35 11.02
CA ALA A 69 -34.80 38.64 10.27
C ALA A 69 -36.13 38.51 11.04
N THR A 70 -36.09 38.43 12.36
CA THR A 70 -37.27 38.39 13.24
C THR A 70 -37.65 39.76 13.80
N GLY A 71 -36.89 40.81 13.50
CA GLY A 71 -37.12 42.14 14.05
C GLY A 71 -36.96 42.21 15.57
N VAL A 72 -36.25 41.24 16.17
CA VAL A 72 -35.92 41.23 17.61
C VAL A 72 -34.80 42.22 17.89
N HIS A 73 -33.77 42.21 17.04
CA HIS A 73 -32.66 43.15 17.12
C HIS A 73 -32.12 43.47 15.72
N PRO A 74 -32.25 44.72 15.24
CA PRO A 74 -32.95 45.87 15.84
C PRO A 74 -34.46 45.62 16.01
N ARG A 75 -35.12 46.31 16.96
CA ARG A 75 -36.54 46.09 17.29
C ARG A 75 -37.45 46.67 16.20
N GLU A 76 -37.81 45.85 15.22
CA GLU A 76 -38.61 46.24 14.06
C GLU A 76 -39.77 45.25 13.81
N PRO A 77 -40.97 45.52 14.34
CA PRO A 77 -42.11 44.58 14.26
C PRO A 77 -42.65 44.38 12.83
N ASP A 78 -42.40 45.32 11.94
CA ASP A 78 -42.91 45.29 10.56
C ASP A 78 -42.21 44.26 9.68
N VAL A 79 -40.99 43.82 10.04
CA VAL A 79 -40.21 42.84 9.28
C VAL A 79 -40.94 41.50 9.20
N VAL A 80 -41.55 41.06 10.31
CA VAL A 80 -42.33 39.82 10.36
C VAL A 80 -43.65 39.99 9.62
N LEU A 81 -44.30 41.15 9.75
CA LEU A 81 -45.58 41.44 9.10
C LEU A 81 -45.47 41.51 7.56
N LYS A 82 -44.33 41.95 7.02
CA LYS A 82 -44.07 41.95 5.57
C LYS A 82 -44.07 40.55 4.97
N ARG A 83 -43.58 39.53 5.69
CA ARG A 83 -43.51 38.13 5.20
C ARG A 83 -44.89 37.53 4.91
N PHE A 84 -45.89 37.91 5.69
CA PHE A 84 -47.27 37.42 5.53
C PHE A 84 -48.09 38.20 4.50
N LYS A 85 -47.58 39.35 4.04
CA LYS A 85 -48.24 40.20 3.03
C LYS A 85 -47.76 39.92 1.61
N THR A 86 -46.65 39.21 1.43
CA THR A 86 -46.15 38.82 0.11
C THR A 86 -46.91 37.58 -0.38
N PRO A 87 -47.69 37.65 -1.48
CA PRO A 87 -48.21 36.45 -2.12
C PRO A 87 -47.03 35.56 -2.53
N PRO A 88 -47.15 34.22 -2.49
CA PRO A 88 -46.09 33.36 -3.02
C PRO A 88 -45.81 33.77 -4.47
N PRO A 89 -44.55 34.01 -4.86
CA PRO A 89 -44.25 34.27 -6.25
C PRO A 89 -44.75 33.06 -7.06
N PRO A 90 -45.47 33.28 -8.19
CA PRO A 90 -45.73 32.19 -9.12
C PRO A 90 -44.36 31.58 -9.49
N PRO A 91 -44.26 30.25 -9.62
CA PRO A 91 -42.99 29.61 -9.92
C PRO A 91 -42.38 30.29 -11.15
N GLN A 92 -41.24 30.96 -10.97
CA GLN A 92 -40.51 31.59 -12.06
C GLN A 92 -40.13 30.48 -13.03
N ARG A 93 -40.87 30.41 -14.13
CA ARG A 93 -40.45 29.70 -15.32
C ARG A 93 -39.65 30.72 -16.10
N ASP A 94 -38.34 30.54 -16.13
CA ASP A 94 -37.51 31.13 -17.16
C ASP A 94 -37.85 30.40 -18.46
N THR A 95 -38.96 30.81 -19.10
CA THR A 95 -39.22 30.52 -20.50
C THR A 95 -38.27 31.38 -21.30
N ASN A 96 -37.18 30.77 -21.75
CA ASN A 96 -36.48 30.95 -23.03
C ASN A 96 -35.06 30.40 -22.88
N SER A 97 -34.93 29.08 -22.72
CA SER A 97 -33.66 28.40 -23.00
C SER A 97 -33.93 27.35 -24.06
N ASP A 98 -33.27 27.60 -25.19
CA ASP A 98 -33.02 26.73 -26.33
C ASP A 98 -33.10 25.23 -25.98
N PHE A 99 -33.91 24.50 -26.73
CA PHE A 99 -34.13 23.04 -26.60
C PHE A 99 -32.91 22.25 -27.14
N GLY A 100 -31.70 22.66 -26.78
CA GLY A 100 -30.44 22.11 -27.27
C GLY A 100 -29.53 21.52 -26.18
N GLU A 101 -29.73 21.86 -24.91
CA GLU A 101 -28.93 21.31 -23.82
C GLU A 101 -29.59 20.07 -23.21
N GLU A 102 -28.81 19.00 -23.21
CA GLU A 102 -29.04 17.70 -22.59
C GLU A 102 -29.97 17.83 -21.37
N ILE A 103 -31.23 17.39 -21.53
CA ILE A 103 -32.23 17.39 -20.45
C ILE A 103 -31.59 16.72 -19.23
N ASP A 104 -31.21 17.55 -18.26
CA ASP A 104 -30.58 17.09 -17.04
C ASP A 104 -31.50 16.04 -16.39
N SER A 105 -30.89 14.93 -15.97
CA SER A 105 -31.57 13.74 -15.44
C SER A 105 -32.41 14.02 -14.19
N ASN A 106 -32.39 15.25 -13.68
CA ASN A 106 -33.22 15.74 -12.58
C ASN A 106 -34.57 16.31 -13.01
N SER A 107 -34.87 16.39 -14.31
CA SER A 107 -36.07 17.10 -14.74
C SER A 107 -37.33 16.26 -14.91
N TRP A 108 -37.56 15.33 -13.97
CA TRP A 108 -38.87 14.68 -13.83
C TRP A 108 -39.98 15.74 -13.71
N ARG A 109 -39.70 16.88 -13.05
CA ARG A 109 -40.65 17.99 -12.96
C ARG A 109 -40.95 18.64 -14.30
N GLN A 110 -39.96 18.79 -15.20
CA GLN A 110 -40.21 19.28 -16.56
C GLN A 110 -40.94 18.24 -17.39
N VAL A 111 -40.55 16.97 -17.30
CA VAL A 111 -41.18 15.87 -18.03
C VAL A 111 -42.65 15.68 -17.59
N VAL A 112 -42.93 15.75 -16.29
CA VAL A 112 -44.30 15.74 -15.75
C VAL A 112 -45.04 17.01 -16.11
N GLY A 113 -44.39 18.18 -16.05
CA GLY A 113 -44.98 19.44 -16.47
C GLY A 113 -45.42 19.41 -17.93
N LEU A 114 -44.59 18.88 -18.82
CA LEU A 114 -44.90 18.67 -20.24
C LEU A 114 -46.03 17.65 -20.41
N PHE A 115 -45.99 16.54 -19.69
CA PHE A 115 -47.09 15.56 -19.68
C PHE A 115 -48.41 16.19 -19.22
N ASP A 116 -48.37 17.00 -18.17
CA ASP A 116 -49.52 17.67 -17.57
C ASP A 116 -50.13 18.75 -18.48
N VAL A 117 -49.33 19.32 -19.40
CA VAL A 117 -49.77 20.27 -20.43
C VAL A 117 -50.29 19.53 -21.67
N ALA A 118 -49.61 18.46 -22.10
CA ALA A 118 -49.93 17.71 -23.31
C ALA A 118 -51.14 16.77 -23.14
N VAL A 119 -51.41 16.31 -21.90
CA VAL A 119 -52.52 15.40 -21.59
C VAL A 119 -53.62 16.14 -20.83
N PRO A 120 -54.69 16.59 -21.52
CA PRO A 120 -55.77 17.35 -20.88
C PRO A 120 -56.62 16.50 -19.93
N ASP A 121 -56.84 15.21 -20.23
CA ASP A 121 -57.56 14.28 -19.35
C ASP A 121 -56.63 13.29 -18.65
N LYS A 122 -56.27 13.65 -17.41
CA LYS A 122 -55.36 12.89 -16.53
C LYS A 122 -56.06 11.76 -15.79
N SER A 123 -57.39 11.78 -15.80
CA SER A 123 -58.21 10.81 -15.06
C SER A 123 -58.29 9.47 -15.78
N LYS A 124 -58.13 9.51 -17.11
CA LYS A 124 -58.09 8.35 -18.01
C LYS A 124 -57.01 7.34 -17.61
N VAL A 125 -57.33 6.06 -17.74
CA VAL A 125 -56.46 4.96 -17.30
C VAL A 125 -55.14 4.96 -18.07
N GLU A 126 -55.20 5.25 -19.37
CA GLU A 126 -54.05 5.29 -20.28
C GLU A 126 -53.10 6.44 -19.90
N ALA A 127 -53.63 7.59 -19.46
CA ALA A 127 -52.82 8.71 -18.98
C ALA A 127 -52.07 8.35 -17.68
N LYS A 128 -52.75 7.66 -16.76
CA LYS A 128 -52.12 7.17 -15.52
C LYS A 128 -51.03 6.13 -15.80
N GLN A 129 -51.29 5.19 -16.71
CA GLN A 129 -50.32 4.19 -17.15
C GLN A 129 -49.09 4.83 -17.80
N LEU A 130 -49.29 5.80 -18.69
CA LEU A 130 -48.19 6.52 -19.35
C LEU A 130 -47.34 7.29 -18.35
N LYS A 131 -47.95 7.98 -17.38
CA LYS A 131 -47.25 8.66 -16.29
C LYS A 131 -46.42 7.70 -15.44
N GLN A 132 -46.96 6.52 -15.14
CA GLN A 132 -46.26 5.48 -14.37
C GLN A 132 -45.08 4.88 -15.16
N LEU A 133 -45.26 4.59 -16.45
CA LEU A 133 -44.17 4.13 -17.31
C LEU A 133 -43.05 5.15 -17.38
N LEU A 134 -43.38 6.43 -17.57
CA LEU A 134 -42.39 7.51 -17.63
C LEU A 134 -41.60 7.63 -16.33
N HIS A 135 -42.27 7.47 -15.18
CA HIS A 135 -41.61 7.40 -13.87
C HIS A 135 -40.66 6.20 -13.77
N ASN A 136 -41.11 5.01 -14.18
CA ASN A 136 -40.30 3.80 -14.14
C ASN A 136 -39.06 3.92 -15.04
N TYR A 137 -39.21 4.40 -16.28
CA TYR A 137 -38.09 4.64 -17.19
C TYR A 137 -37.10 5.64 -16.61
N GLN A 138 -37.57 6.68 -15.93
CA GLN A 138 -36.69 7.65 -15.28
C GLN A 138 -35.85 7.01 -14.17
N ILE A 139 -36.47 6.21 -13.30
CA ILE A 139 -35.76 5.49 -12.24
C ILE A 139 -34.71 4.56 -12.85
N HIS A 140 -35.06 3.79 -13.88
CA HIS A 140 -34.11 2.89 -14.54
C HIS A 140 -32.94 3.65 -15.17
N ASN A 141 -33.19 4.78 -15.85
CA ASN A 141 -32.12 5.59 -16.41
C ASN A 141 -31.21 6.19 -15.34
N GLN A 142 -31.76 6.65 -14.21
CA GLN A 142 -30.96 7.10 -13.08
C GLN A 142 -30.07 5.97 -12.53
N LEU A 143 -30.62 4.75 -12.42
CA LEU A 143 -29.86 3.59 -11.98
C LEU A 143 -28.73 3.25 -12.96
N TYR A 144 -29.00 3.24 -14.26
CA TYR A 144 -27.98 2.98 -15.27
C TYR A 144 -26.88 4.05 -15.31
N ARG A 145 -27.24 5.33 -15.14
CA ARG A 145 -26.25 6.41 -15.06
C ARG A 145 -25.32 6.21 -13.87
N ARG A 146 -25.87 5.90 -12.70
CA ARG A 146 -25.08 5.60 -11.49
C ARG A 146 -24.13 4.42 -11.70
N GLU A 147 -24.61 3.31 -12.25
CA GLU A 147 -23.78 2.15 -12.55
C GLU A 147 -22.63 2.51 -13.51
N ILE A 148 -22.90 3.29 -14.55
CA ILE A 148 -21.88 3.76 -15.49
C ILE A 148 -20.82 4.62 -14.78
N ASP A 149 -21.25 5.53 -13.90
CA ASP A 149 -20.34 6.40 -13.16
C ASP A 149 -19.51 5.63 -12.13
N GLU A 150 -20.11 4.67 -11.43
CA GLU A 150 -19.41 3.76 -10.53
C GLU A 150 -18.35 2.94 -11.28
N LEU A 151 -18.70 2.34 -12.42
CA LEU A 151 -17.75 1.59 -13.25
C LEU A 151 -16.62 2.47 -13.76
N ARG A 152 -16.91 3.70 -14.18
CA ARG A 152 -15.88 4.67 -14.60
C ARG A 152 -14.94 5.03 -13.45
N ASN A 153 -15.48 5.29 -12.26
CA ASN A 153 -14.70 5.56 -11.06
C ASN A 153 -13.86 4.36 -10.62
N GLU A 154 -14.37 3.14 -10.77
CA GLU A 154 -13.62 1.94 -10.45
C GLU A 154 -12.44 1.74 -11.43
N ILE A 155 -12.65 2.04 -12.71
CA ILE A 155 -11.59 1.98 -13.72
C ILE A 155 -10.50 3.03 -13.43
N THR A 156 -10.87 4.27 -13.13
CA THR A 156 -9.90 5.36 -12.85
C THR A 156 -9.10 5.07 -11.59
N THR A 157 -9.76 4.63 -10.51
CA THR A 157 -9.09 4.25 -9.25
C THR A 157 -8.17 3.04 -9.43
N LYS A 158 -8.59 1.99 -10.16
CA LYS A 158 -7.72 0.84 -10.48
C LYS A 158 -6.49 1.26 -11.28
N ASN A 159 -6.66 2.17 -12.24
CA ASN A 159 -5.55 2.70 -13.03
C ASN A 159 -4.57 3.55 -12.19
N SER A 160 -5.07 4.41 -11.30
CA SER A 160 -4.22 5.18 -10.37
C SER A 160 -3.44 4.25 -9.44
N LYS A 161 -4.12 3.31 -8.79
CA LYS A 161 -3.47 2.33 -7.89
C LYS A 161 -2.41 1.50 -8.61
N LYS A 162 -2.66 1.12 -9.87
CA LYS A 162 -1.68 0.41 -10.71
C LYS A 162 -0.45 1.27 -11.01
N LYS A 163 -0.64 2.58 -11.26
CA LYS A 163 0.44 3.55 -11.47
C LYS A 163 1.28 3.71 -10.20
N GLU A 164 0.65 3.98 -9.08
CA GLU A 164 1.30 4.09 -7.76
C GLU A 164 2.09 2.82 -7.41
N GLN A 165 1.50 1.64 -7.63
CA GLN A 165 2.19 0.37 -7.37
C GLN A 165 3.43 0.17 -8.25
N LYS A 166 3.39 0.64 -9.50
CA LYS A 166 4.54 0.60 -10.41
C LYS A 166 5.65 1.52 -9.93
N GLU A 167 5.30 2.72 -9.47
CA GLU A 167 6.24 3.70 -8.91
C GLU A 167 6.88 3.21 -7.61
N LEU A 168 6.10 2.66 -6.68
CA LEU A 168 6.60 2.02 -5.45
C LEU A 168 7.59 0.89 -5.74
N LYS A 169 7.27 0.02 -6.71
CA LYS A 169 8.17 -1.06 -7.13
C LYS A 169 9.46 -0.52 -7.75
N ALA A 170 9.38 0.54 -8.56
CA ALA A 170 10.55 1.17 -9.16
C ALA A 170 11.45 1.83 -8.08
N ALA A 171 10.85 2.56 -7.12
CA ALA A 171 11.57 3.16 -6.01
C ALA A 171 12.24 2.12 -5.12
N ALA A 172 11.54 1.03 -4.77
CA ALA A 172 12.10 -0.07 -3.99
C ALA A 172 13.29 -0.74 -4.72
N ALA A 173 13.18 -0.90 -6.05
CA ALA A 173 14.28 -1.43 -6.86
C ALA A 173 15.48 -0.47 -6.89
N ALA A 174 15.26 0.84 -6.97
CA ALA A 174 16.32 1.85 -6.90
C ALA A 174 17.03 1.85 -5.54
N HIS A 175 16.27 1.83 -4.44
CA HIS A 175 16.82 1.76 -3.08
C HIS A 175 17.63 0.48 -2.86
N LYS A 176 17.13 -0.67 -3.33
CA LYS A 176 17.88 -1.94 -3.28
C LYS A 176 19.21 -1.83 -4.04
N LYS A 177 19.23 -1.18 -5.21
CA LYS A 177 20.47 -0.96 -5.98
C LYS A 177 21.46 -0.09 -5.20
N GLN A 178 21.00 0.99 -4.57
CA GLN A 178 21.83 1.86 -3.72
C GLN A 178 22.45 1.08 -2.56
N ILE A 179 21.65 0.35 -1.78
CA ILE A 179 22.17 -0.49 -0.69
C ILE A 179 23.22 -1.48 -1.20
N THR A 180 22.99 -2.13 -2.34
CA THR A 180 23.98 -3.06 -2.91
C THR A 180 25.24 -2.37 -3.40
N ALA A 181 25.15 -1.14 -3.90
CA ALA A 181 26.31 -0.36 -4.32
C ALA A 181 27.12 0.10 -3.10
N GLU A 182 26.45 0.58 -2.06
CA GLU A 182 27.08 0.95 -0.78
C GLU A 182 27.77 -0.24 -0.12
N ALA A 183 27.12 -1.41 -0.09
CA ALA A 183 27.74 -2.63 0.44
C ALA A 183 29.01 -3.03 -0.34
N LYS A 184 29.01 -2.85 -1.67
CA LYS A 184 30.21 -3.08 -2.50
C LYS A 184 31.31 -2.06 -2.19
N GLN A 185 30.96 -0.79 -2.04
CA GLN A 185 31.92 0.25 -1.66
C GLN A 185 32.52 -0.02 -0.28
N LEU A 186 31.71 -0.41 0.70
CA LEU A 186 32.19 -0.79 2.04
C LEU A 186 33.14 -1.99 2.00
N CYS A 187 32.82 -3.02 1.20
CA CYS A 187 33.72 -4.16 0.99
C CYS A 187 35.06 -3.74 0.38
N GLU A 188 35.05 -2.80 -0.56
CA GLU A 188 36.26 -2.32 -1.22
C GLU A 188 37.12 -1.47 -0.27
N VAL A 189 36.51 -0.58 0.51
CA VAL A 189 37.21 0.18 1.57
C VAL A 189 37.84 -0.77 2.58
N ALA A 190 37.12 -1.80 3.03
CA ALA A 190 37.65 -2.80 3.94
C ALA A 190 38.80 -3.60 3.33
N ARG A 191 38.77 -3.89 2.02
CA ARG A 191 39.87 -4.54 1.29
C ARG A 191 41.12 -3.67 1.29
N ILE A 192 40.98 -2.39 0.96
CA ILE A 192 42.09 -1.42 0.95
C ILE A 192 42.67 -1.25 2.36
N ALA A 193 41.83 -1.13 3.39
CA ALA A 193 42.29 -1.03 4.77
C ALA A 193 43.12 -2.24 5.21
N ARG A 194 42.66 -3.47 4.87
CA ARG A 194 43.42 -4.70 5.13
C ARG A 194 44.76 -4.73 4.38
N GLN A 195 44.81 -4.22 3.15
CA GLN A 195 46.04 -4.13 2.37
C GLN A 195 47.04 -3.17 3.04
N LYS A 196 46.60 -1.96 3.40
CA LYS A 196 47.42 -0.96 4.10
C LYS A 196 47.94 -1.48 5.44
N GLU A 197 47.11 -2.20 6.20
CA GLU A 197 47.53 -2.81 7.46
C GLU A 197 48.62 -3.87 7.24
N ARG A 198 48.49 -4.72 6.20
CA ARG A 198 49.52 -5.71 5.84
C ARG A 198 50.83 -5.04 5.42
N GLU A 199 50.76 -3.98 4.62
CA GLU A 199 51.92 -3.19 4.20
C GLU A 199 52.60 -2.51 5.39
N ALA A 200 51.83 -1.91 6.31
CA ALA A 200 52.36 -1.30 7.52
C ALA A 200 53.04 -2.34 8.43
N ARG A 201 52.43 -3.52 8.63
CA ARG A 201 53.05 -4.62 9.38
C ARG A 201 54.32 -5.12 8.71
N ALA A 202 54.34 -5.22 7.37
CA ALA A 202 55.53 -5.62 6.62
C ALA A 202 56.65 -4.58 6.73
N ALA A 203 56.32 -3.28 6.65
CA ALA A 203 57.27 -2.18 6.82
C ALA A 203 57.86 -2.14 8.24
N GLN A 204 57.04 -2.36 9.27
CA GLN A 204 57.52 -2.47 10.65
C GLN A 204 58.49 -3.65 10.83
N LEU A 205 58.14 -4.83 10.29
CA LEU A 205 59.04 -5.99 10.32
C LEU A 205 60.34 -5.75 9.54
N ALA A 206 60.29 -5.03 8.41
CA ALA A 206 61.48 -4.66 7.64
C ALA A 206 62.37 -3.66 8.40
N ALA A 207 61.79 -2.64 9.03
CA ALA A 207 62.52 -1.68 9.87
C ALA A 207 63.19 -2.38 11.07
N ALA A 208 62.46 -3.27 11.74
CA ALA A 208 63.02 -4.06 12.84
C ALA A 208 64.19 -4.97 12.39
N ARG A 209 64.11 -5.56 11.19
CA ARG A 209 65.22 -6.32 10.61
C ARG A 209 66.42 -5.43 10.27
N ALA A 210 66.19 -4.26 9.69
CA ALA A 210 67.25 -3.29 9.37
C ALA A 210 67.96 -2.81 10.64
N GLN A 211 67.22 -2.54 11.71
CA GLN A 211 67.79 -2.12 12.99
C GLN A 211 68.63 -3.24 13.63
N LYS A 212 68.12 -4.48 13.63
CA LYS A 212 68.92 -5.65 14.07
C LYS A 212 70.20 -5.82 13.26
N GLU A 213 70.18 -5.53 11.96
CA GLU A 213 71.38 -5.59 11.12
C GLU A 213 72.37 -4.47 11.48
N GLN A 214 71.89 -3.24 11.69
CA GLN A 214 72.73 -2.14 12.18
C GLN A 214 73.36 -2.47 13.53
N ASP A 215 72.60 -3.00 14.48
CA ASP A 215 73.09 -3.43 15.78
C ASP A 215 74.13 -4.55 15.64
N ARG A 216 73.93 -5.49 14.70
CA ARG A 216 74.89 -6.55 14.40
C ARG A 216 76.21 -5.98 13.87
N VAL A 217 76.15 -5.03 12.92
CA VAL A 217 77.33 -4.37 12.36
C VAL A 217 78.04 -3.49 13.40
N ALA A 218 77.29 -2.80 14.26
CA ALA A 218 77.85 -2.03 15.38
C ALA A 218 78.50 -2.94 16.43
N ALA A 219 77.91 -4.11 16.69
CA ALA A 219 78.50 -5.10 17.60
C ALA A 219 79.78 -5.71 17.03
N THR A 220 79.83 -6.05 15.73
CA THR A 220 81.05 -6.58 15.11
C THR A 220 82.18 -5.56 15.07
N THR A 221 81.89 -4.29 14.78
CA THR A 221 82.88 -3.19 14.81
C THR A 221 83.38 -2.86 16.23
N LYS A 222 82.51 -2.87 17.25
CA LYS A 222 82.94 -2.79 18.66
C LYS A 222 83.84 -3.97 19.05
N LYS A 223 83.49 -5.18 18.64
CA LYS A 223 84.27 -6.40 18.94
C LYS A 223 85.64 -6.42 18.26
N SER A 224 85.80 -5.76 17.11
CA SER A 224 87.12 -5.55 16.49
C SER A 224 87.94 -4.47 17.19
N HIS A 225 87.31 -3.40 17.68
CA HIS A 225 87.99 -2.35 18.44
C HIS A 225 88.46 -2.84 19.82
N ASP A 226 87.64 -3.62 20.51
CA ASP A 226 87.95 -4.15 21.86
C ASP A 226 89.10 -5.19 21.83
N LYS A 227 89.20 -5.97 20.73
CA LYS A 227 90.35 -6.85 20.48
C LYS A 227 91.69 -6.12 20.30
N GLN A 228 91.68 -4.84 19.95
CA GLN A 228 92.90 -4.02 19.90
C GLN A 228 93.33 -3.53 21.29
N ASN A 229 92.50 -3.69 22.33
CA ASN A 229 92.72 -3.14 23.68
C ASN A 229 92.81 -4.18 24.82
N THR A 230 92.88 -5.49 24.54
CA THR A 230 92.96 -6.51 25.61
C THR A 230 94.38 -7.06 25.82
N PRO A 231 94.96 -7.01 27.05
CA PRO A 231 96.22 -7.68 27.34
C PRO A 231 96.06 -9.21 27.40
N LYS A 232 97.04 -9.94 26.86
CA LYS A 232 97.05 -11.41 26.73
C LYS A 232 96.85 -12.10 28.09
N ARG A 233 95.78 -12.88 28.25
CA ARG A 233 95.59 -13.78 29.41
C ARG A 233 95.38 -15.23 28.97
N LYS A 234 96.07 -16.14 29.66
CA LYS A 234 96.14 -17.60 29.45
C LYS A 234 94.79 -18.29 29.66
N ALA A 235 94.47 -19.23 28.78
CA ALA A 235 93.27 -20.07 28.84
C ALA A 235 93.49 -21.31 29.72
N LEU A 236 92.44 -21.73 30.44
CA LEU A 236 92.35 -23.07 31.02
C LEU A 236 91.11 -23.79 30.49
N SER A 237 91.31 -25.07 30.21
CA SER A 237 90.41 -26.06 29.60
C SER A 237 89.36 -26.59 30.58
N SER A 238 88.14 -26.86 30.10
CA SER A 238 87.33 -27.98 30.60
C SER A 238 86.32 -28.46 29.55
N GLN A 239 86.33 -29.76 29.27
CA GLN A 239 85.36 -30.49 28.43
C GLN A 239 84.14 -30.94 29.25
N ASN A 240 82.97 -31.09 28.60
CA ASN A 240 81.88 -31.98 29.05
C ASN A 240 81.12 -32.56 27.81
N PRO A 241 80.72 -33.85 27.81
CA PRO A 241 80.21 -34.58 26.61
C PRO A 241 78.65 -34.71 26.56
N PRO A 242 78.05 -35.39 25.54
CA PRO A 242 76.76 -35.00 24.92
C PRO A 242 75.53 -35.75 25.44
N THR A 243 74.34 -35.21 25.16
CA THR A 243 73.04 -35.83 25.50
C THR A 243 72.31 -36.39 24.26
N ALA A 244 71.56 -37.47 24.52
CA ALA A 244 71.20 -38.54 23.61
C ALA A 244 70.01 -38.30 22.65
N GLU A 245 70.10 -38.97 21.50
CA GLU A 245 69.12 -39.12 20.43
C GLU A 245 68.10 -40.23 20.78
N ARG A 246 66.79 -39.96 20.80
CA ARG A 246 65.73 -40.98 20.98
C ARG A 246 65.14 -41.39 19.64
N ARG A 247 65.44 -42.63 19.22
CA ARG A 247 64.80 -43.35 18.11
C ARG A 247 63.37 -43.80 18.46
N ARG A 248 62.49 -43.79 17.45
CA ARG A 248 61.14 -44.38 17.46
C ARG A 248 61.24 -45.91 17.36
N GLY A 249 60.55 -46.62 18.25
CA GLY A 249 60.38 -48.07 18.18
C GLY A 249 59.07 -48.43 17.48
N ALA A 250 59.17 -49.30 16.47
CA ALA A 250 58.09 -50.09 15.91
C ALA A 250 58.24 -51.53 16.42
N GLY A 251 57.15 -52.15 16.86
CA GLY A 251 57.08 -53.55 17.26
C GLY A 251 55.71 -54.10 16.91
N ALA A 252 55.68 -55.18 16.14
CA ALA A 252 54.51 -55.88 15.63
C ALA A 252 54.44 -57.30 16.22
N GLN A 253 53.28 -57.94 15.98
CA GLN A 253 52.89 -59.35 16.22
C GLN A 253 52.20 -59.62 17.57
N SER A 254 51.14 -60.42 17.67
CA SER A 254 50.10 -60.95 16.75
C SER A 254 49.21 -61.84 17.63
N GLY A 255 47.90 -61.79 17.45
CA GLY A 255 46.95 -62.71 18.09
C GLY A 255 45.59 -62.56 17.45
N ASP A 256 45.28 -63.46 16.51
CA ASP A 256 44.02 -63.52 15.78
C ASP A 256 42.88 -64.02 16.69
N GLY A 257 41.69 -63.44 16.49
CA GLY A 257 40.43 -64.01 17.00
C GLY A 257 39.36 -62.97 17.31
N ILE A 258 38.45 -62.78 16.35
CA ILE A 258 37.12 -62.13 16.43
C ILE A 258 37.05 -60.71 15.85
N GLU A 259 36.57 -60.67 14.61
CA GLU A 259 36.10 -59.53 13.80
C GLU A 259 35.32 -58.44 14.59
N PRO A 260 35.73 -57.17 14.46
CA PRO A 260 34.85 -56.03 14.74
C PRO A 260 34.22 -55.45 13.44
N PRO A 261 32.90 -55.16 13.43
CA PRO A 261 32.12 -54.75 12.25
C PRO A 261 32.37 -53.29 11.77
N PRO A 262 31.90 -52.92 10.56
CA PRO A 262 32.50 -51.88 9.69
C PRO A 262 32.20 -50.41 10.05
N ALA A 263 32.99 -49.55 9.41
CA ALA A 263 33.11 -48.09 9.58
C ALA A 263 31.78 -47.31 9.65
N LYS A 264 31.69 -46.41 10.63
CA LYS A 264 30.63 -45.41 10.76
C LYS A 264 30.76 -44.31 9.69
N PRO A 265 29.65 -43.80 9.11
CA PRO A 265 29.71 -42.75 8.09
C PRO A 265 30.08 -41.37 8.65
N LEU A 266 30.71 -40.58 7.78
CA LEU A 266 31.23 -39.23 7.98
C LEU A 266 30.16 -38.25 8.51
N THR A 267 30.33 -37.75 9.74
CA THR A 267 29.51 -36.64 10.26
C THR A 267 29.89 -35.34 9.54
N LYS A 268 28.96 -34.76 8.77
CA LYS A 268 29.16 -33.47 8.10
C LYS A 268 29.28 -32.35 9.14
N ILE A 269 30.50 -31.84 9.34
CA ILE A 269 30.79 -30.70 10.20
C ILE A 269 30.47 -29.42 9.41
N THR A 270 29.61 -28.56 9.96
CA THR A 270 29.42 -27.20 9.39
C THR A 270 30.63 -26.34 9.73
N THR A 271 30.91 -25.30 8.93
CA THR A 271 32.09 -24.40 9.01
C THR A 271 32.29 -23.66 10.35
N ARG A 272 31.47 -23.93 11.38
CA ARG A 272 31.60 -23.39 12.74
C ARG A 272 31.68 -24.46 13.84
N GLY A 273 31.94 -25.73 13.51
CA GLY A 273 32.39 -26.72 14.49
C GLY A 273 31.37 -27.16 15.56
N ARG A 274 30.06 -27.17 15.27
CA ARG A 274 29.04 -27.74 16.18
C ARG A 274 28.52 -29.08 15.69
N ILE A 275 28.40 -30.03 16.62
CA ILE A 275 27.82 -31.37 16.40
C ILE A 275 26.30 -31.26 16.53
N VAL A 276 25.56 -31.55 15.45
CA VAL A 276 24.09 -31.60 15.46
C VAL A 276 23.65 -33.06 15.55
N LYS A 277 22.97 -33.45 16.64
CA LYS A 277 22.27 -34.75 16.73
C LYS A 277 20.89 -34.58 16.12
N LEU A 278 20.59 -35.26 15.02
CA LEU A 278 19.24 -35.29 14.44
C LEU A 278 18.29 -36.16 15.31
N PRO A 279 16.98 -35.85 15.36
CA PRO A 279 16.00 -36.66 16.09
C PRO A 279 15.79 -38.03 15.43
N LYS A 280 15.56 -39.07 16.23
CA LYS A 280 15.38 -40.50 15.85
C LYS A 280 14.22 -40.82 14.86
N LYS A 281 13.46 -39.85 14.36
CA LYS A 281 12.30 -40.10 13.48
C LYS A 281 12.67 -40.45 12.03
N TYR A 282 13.95 -40.51 11.68
CA TYR A 282 14.40 -40.72 10.29
C TYR A 282 15.43 -41.83 10.08
N ASP A 283 15.68 -42.70 11.06
CA ASP A 283 16.56 -43.86 10.87
C ASP A 283 15.74 -45.13 10.59
N SER A 284 15.68 -45.55 9.33
CA SER A 284 15.36 -46.94 8.96
C SER A 284 15.98 -47.27 7.60
N PRO A 285 16.81 -48.32 7.50
CA PRO A 285 17.39 -48.78 6.25
C PRO A 285 16.53 -49.89 5.61
N HIS A 286 16.47 -49.89 4.28
CA HIS A 286 15.92 -50.92 3.37
C HIS A 286 14.39 -50.93 3.12
N LEU A 287 13.96 -50.29 2.02
CA LEU A 287 13.10 -50.97 1.04
C LEU A 287 13.28 -50.37 -0.36
N HIS A 288 13.69 -51.26 -1.26
CA HIS A 288 13.77 -51.24 -2.71
C HIS A 288 13.38 -49.99 -3.52
N GLN A 289 14.37 -49.60 -4.34
CA GLN A 289 14.22 -49.07 -5.68
C GLN A 289 13.01 -49.70 -6.40
N THR A 290 11.94 -48.93 -6.52
CA THR A 290 10.88 -49.18 -7.49
C THR A 290 10.68 -47.92 -8.32
N SER A 291 10.68 -48.16 -9.62
CA SER A 291 10.60 -47.22 -10.73
C SER A 291 9.64 -46.05 -10.49
N PHE A 292 10.15 -44.84 -10.78
CA PHE A 292 9.38 -43.60 -10.95
C PHE A 292 8.33 -43.80 -12.05
N LYS A 293 7.16 -44.35 -11.69
CA LYS A 293 5.95 -44.18 -12.48
C LYS A 293 5.52 -42.72 -12.34
N GLN A 294 5.62 -41.99 -13.45
CA GLN A 294 5.04 -40.66 -13.61
C GLN A 294 3.58 -40.68 -13.17
N ILE A 295 3.27 -39.96 -12.08
CA ILE A 295 1.91 -39.56 -11.77
C ILE A 295 1.70 -38.24 -12.51
N PRO A 296 0.79 -38.18 -13.51
CA PRO A 296 0.50 -36.94 -14.20
C PRO A 296 -0.24 -35.99 -13.24
N LEU A 297 0.37 -34.84 -12.98
CA LEU A 297 -0.31 -33.66 -12.46
C LEU A 297 -1.56 -33.41 -13.31
N ARG A 298 -2.75 -33.51 -12.70
CA ARG A 298 -4.00 -33.01 -13.26
C ARG A 298 -3.82 -31.53 -13.62
N ARG A 299 -3.45 -31.26 -14.86
CA ARG A 299 -3.57 -29.95 -15.48
C ARG A 299 -5.07 -29.65 -15.54
N ARG A 300 -5.52 -28.65 -14.77
CA ARG A 300 -6.81 -28.00 -15.06
C ARG A 300 -6.71 -27.44 -16.47
N VAL A 301 -7.49 -28.05 -17.37
CA VAL A 301 -7.66 -27.59 -18.74
C VAL A 301 -8.37 -26.23 -18.69
N PRO A 302 -7.85 -25.17 -19.34
CA PRO A 302 -8.64 -23.97 -19.56
C PRO A 302 -9.77 -24.30 -20.54
N LYS A 303 -11.01 -23.93 -20.18
CA LYS A 303 -12.19 -24.07 -21.04
C LYS A 303 -11.94 -23.29 -22.36
N PRO A 304 -12.19 -23.85 -23.54
CA PRO A 304 -12.03 -23.13 -24.81
C PRO A 304 -13.14 -22.08 -24.97
N LEU A 305 -12.74 -20.81 -24.95
CA LEU A 305 -13.52 -19.66 -25.42
C LEU A 305 -13.56 -19.69 -26.96
N ILE A 306 -14.30 -20.65 -27.54
CA ILE A 306 -14.58 -20.64 -28.99
C ILE A 306 -16.05 -21.02 -29.17
N LEU A 307 -16.95 -20.11 -28.79
CA LEU A 307 -18.28 -20.00 -29.38
C LEU A 307 -18.88 -18.61 -29.12
N ARG A 308 -18.20 -17.54 -29.57
CA ARG A 308 -18.83 -16.21 -29.71
C ARG A 308 -18.19 -15.29 -30.75
N ILE A 309 -17.48 -15.87 -31.72
CA ILE A 309 -16.99 -15.14 -32.91
C ILE A 309 -17.92 -15.36 -34.13
N HIS A 310 -18.96 -16.20 -34.01
CA HIS A 310 -19.93 -16.45 -35.09
C HIS A 310 -21.22 -15.62 -35.01
N LEU A 311 -21.24 -14.54 -34.21
CA LEU A 311 -22.34 -13.55 -34.22
C LEU A 311 -21.84 -12.11 -34.43
N MET A 312 -20.63 -11.97 -35.00
CA MET A 312 -20.02 -10.68 -35.39
C MET A 312 -19.54 -10.71 -36.84
N LYS A 313 -20.22 -11.49 -37.69
CA LYS A 313 -20.10 -11.47 -39.16
C LYS A 313 -21.44 -11.24 -39.89
N PHE A 314 -22.53 -10.97 -39.19
CA PHE A 314 -23.86 -10.78 -39.80
C PHE A 314 -24.44 -9.35 -39.70
N LEU A 315 -23.72 -8.37 -39.11
CA LEU A 315 -24.22 -6.99 -38.98
C LEU A 315 -23.36 -5.93 -39.68
N PHE A 316 -22.45 -6.31 -40.55
CA PHE A 316 -21.74 -5.38 -41.45
C PHE A 316 -22.13 -5.64 -42.91
N LYS A 317 -23.43 -5.62 -43.21
CA LYS A 317 -23.93 -5.49 -44.58
C LYS A 317 -24.41 -4.06 -44.73
N ARG A 318 -23.52 -3.20 -45.24
CA ARG A 318 -23.82 -1.81 -45.65
C ARG A 318 -25.05 -1.81 -46.56
N PRO A 319 -26.07 -0.96 -46.35
CA PRO A 319 -26.96 -0.57 -47.43
C PRO A 319 -26.23 0.41 -48.38
N PRO A 320 -26.56 0.39 -49.68
CA PRO A 320 -25.96 1.29 -50.65
C PRO A 320 -26.45 2.73 -50.44
N LYS A 321 -25.53 3.68 -50.67
CA LYS A 321 -25.84 5.10 -50.83
C LYS A 321 -26.75 5.27 -52.05
N VAL A 322 -27.92 5.86 -51.87
CA VAL A 322 -28.69 6.43 -52.99
C VAL A 322 -28.42 7.93 -52.97
N PHE A 323 -27.80 8.40 -54.04
CA PHE A 323 -27.69 9.81 -54.42
C PHE A 323 -28.89 10.14 -55.32
N ASN A 324 -29.33 11.40 -55.24
CA ASN A 324 -30.48 12.07 -55.86
C ASN A 324 -31.80 11.94 -55.09
#